data_AF-A0A3M2WGG8-F1
#
_entry.id   AF-A0A3M2WGG8-F1
#
_cell.length_a   1.000
_cell.length_b   1.000
_cell.length_c   1.000
_cell.angle_alpha   90.00
_cell.angle_beta   90.00
_cell.angle_gamma   90.00
#
_symmetry.space_group_name_H-M   'P 1'
#
loop_
_entity.id
_entity.type
_entity.pdbx_description
1 polymer ?
#
loop_
_entity_poly.entity_id
_entity_poly.type
_entity_poly.pdbx_seq_one_letter_code
_entity_poly.pdbx_strand_id
1 'polypeptide(L)'
;IFVFIALLTGSLLFLIGPVAMAFIAAVKLLNWENPVHHRQTAPWHLHEFVTVDHKRLMVITHCDDVTTGFAARFPSKELMAKYLA
;
A
#
# COMPACT_ATOMS: atom_id res chain seq x y z
N ILE A 1 -9.72 27.00 -10.85
CA ILE A 1 -9.04 28.25 -10.48
C ILE A 1 -8.06 28.70 -11.58
N PHE A 2 -6.99 27.96 -11.88
CA PHE A 2 -6.01 28.37 -12.91
C PHE A 2 -6.60 28.56 -14.32
N VAL A 3 -7.48 27.65 -14.77
CA VAL A 3 -8.21 27.79 -16.04
C VAL A 3 -9.10 29.03 -16.04
N PHE A 4 -9.79 29.30 -14.93
CA PHE A 4 -10.64 30.48 -14.79
C PHE A 4 -9.84 31.78 -14.87
N ILE A 5 -8.69 31.84 -14.19
CA ILE A 5 -7.78 33.00 -14.25
C ILE A 5 -7.18 33.17 -15.65
N ALA A 6 -6.79 32.08 -16.32
CA ALA A 6 -6.27 32.11 -17.69
C ALA A 6 -7.30 32.67 -18.68
N LEU A 7 -8.57 32.33 -18.52
CA LEU A 7 -9.67 32.87 -19.33
C LEU A 7 -9.94 34.35 -19.02
N LEU A 8 -9.95 34.75 -17.74
CA LEU A 8 -10.17 36.14 -17.35
C LEU A 8 -9.03 37.08 -17.78
N THR A 9 -7.79 36.61 -17.73
CA THR A 9 -6.60 37.41 -18.08
C THR A 9 -6.18 37.27 -19.55
N GLY A 10 -6.76 36.32 -20.28
CA GLY A 10 -6.36 35.99 -21.66
C GLY A 10 -4.97 35.36 -21.78
N SER A 11 -4.36 34.96 -20.65
CA SER A 11 -2.98 34.47 -20.61
C SER A 11 -2.90 33.00 -20.23
N LEU A 12 -2.37 32.19 -21.13
CA LEU A 12 -2.12 30.76 -20.88
C LEU A 12 -0.95 30.52 -19.92
N LEU A 13 -0.16 31.55 -19.57
CA LEU A 13 0.98 31.42 -18.65
C LEU A 13 0.55 30.86 -17.28
N PHE A 14 -0.68 31.15 -16.84
CA PHE A 14 -1.25 30.64 -15.60
C PHE A 14 -1.44 29.11 -15.58
N LEU A 15 -1.37 28.44 -16.73
CA LEU A 15 -1.49 26.98 -16.84
C LEU A 15 -0.15 26.25 -16.77
N ILE A 16 0.98 26.94 -16.96
CA ILE A 16 2.31 26.32 -17.03
C ILE A 16 2.64 25.58 -15.73
N GLY A 17 2.48 26.25 -14.57
CA GLY A 17 2.74 25.65 -13.26
C GLY A 17 1.92 24.38 -12.99
N PRO A 18 0.58 24.45 -13.09
CA PRO A 18 -0.30 23.28 -12.91
C PRO A 18 0.02 22.12 -13.85
N VAL A 19 0.26 22.40 -15.13
CA VAL A 19 0.58 21.38 -16.13
C VAL A 19 1.92 20.72 -15.80
N ALA A 20 2.94 21.49 -15.46
CA ALA A 20 4.24 20.96 -15.07
C ALA A 20 4.16 20.07 -13.82
N MET A 21 3.43 20.51 -12.78
CA MET A 21 3.21 19.74 -11.55
C MET A 21 2.49 18.42 -11.83
N ALA A 22 1.44 18.45 -12.65
CA ALA A 22 0.68 17.25 -13.02
C ALA A 22 1.55 16.25 -13.79
N PHE A 23 2.38 16.73 -14.72
CA PHE A 23 3.29 15.88 -15.49
C PHE A 23 4.34 15.20 -14.59
N ILE A 24 4.99 15.95 -13.71
CA ILE A 24 6.00 15.40 -12.77
C ILE A 24 5.35 14.37 -11.83
N ALA A 25 4.17 14.66 -11.29
CA ALA A 25 3.45 13.73 -10.43
C ALA A 25 3.09 12.44 -11.16
N ALA A 26 2.60 12.54 -12.41
CA ALA A 26 2.28 11.38 -13.23
C ALA A 26 3.51 10.51 -13.50
N VAL A 27 4.64 11.11 -13.90
CA VAL A 27 5.90 10.38 -14.13
C VAL A 27 6.34 9.68 -12.83
N LYS A 28 6.29 10.36 -11.69
CA LYS A 28 6.67 9.78 -10.40
C LYS A 28 5.76 8.64 -9.97
N LEU A 29 4.46 8.73 -10.25
CA LEU A 29 3.50 7.67 -9.95
C LEU A 29 3.65 6.47 -10.89
N LEU A 30 3.89 6.69 -12.18
CA LEU A 30 4.11 5.63 -13.15
C LEU A 30 5.41 4.86 -12.87
N ASN A 31 6.43 5.55 -12.36
CA ASN A 31 7.69 4.93 -11.94
C ASN A 31 7.73 4.59 -10.44
N TRP A 32 6.57 4.62 -9.76
CA TRP A 32 6.53 4.28 -8.34
C TRP A 32 6.77 2.78 -8.17
N GLU A 33 7.99 2.41 -7.82
CA GLU A 33 8.28 1.08 -7.29
C GLU A 33 7.57 0.96 -5.93
N ASN A 34 6.83 -0.12 -5.72
CA ASN A 34 6.22 -0.41 -4.43
C ASN A 34 7.20 -1.24 -3.59
N PRO A 35 8.08 -0.64 -2.77
CA PRO A 35 8.98 -1.42 -1.94
C PRO A 35 8.15 -2.27 -1.00
N VAL A 36 8.31 -3.59 -1.06
CA VAL A 36 7.68 -4.50 -0.11
C VAL A 36 8.32 -4.25 1.25
N HIS A 37 7.67 -3.41 2.04
CA HIS A 37 8.06 -3.20 3.42
C HIS A 37 7.79 -4.48 4.19
N HIS A 38 8.86 -5.21 4.49
CA HIS A 38 8.80 -6.34 5.41
C HIS A 38 8.61 -5.76 6.82
N ARG A 39 7.37 -5.54 7.23
CA ARG A 39 7.07 -5.21 8.61
C ARG A 39 7.34 -6.45 9.45
N GLN A 40 8.24 -6.32 10.42
CA GLN A 40 8.30 -7.27 11.51
C GLN A 40 7.04 -7.08 12.36
N THR A 41 6.17 -8.07 12.35
CA THR A 41 5.03 -8.16 13.27
C THR A 41 5.54 -8.54 14.65
N ALA A 42 4.68 -8.38 15.66
CA ALA A 42 5.00 -8.84 17.01
C ALA A 42 5.40 -10.34 17.01
N PRO A 43 6.26 -10.77 17.94
CA PRO A 43 6.55 -12.19 18.13
C PRO A 43 5.29 -13.06 18.29
N TRP A 44 5.33 -14.28 17.75
CA TRP A 44 4.19 -15.22 17.75
C TRP A 44 3.61 -15.49 19.14
N HIS A 45 4.45 -15.52 20.18
CA HIS A 45 4.01 -15.78 21.56
C HIS A 45 3.19 -14.64 22.19
N LEU A 46 3.13 -13.47 21.55
CA LEU A 46 2.31 -12.35 22.01
C LEU A 46 0.91 -12.35 21.38
N HIS A 47 0.67 -13.21 20.40
CA HIS A 47 -0.63 -13.35 19.78
C HIS A 47 -1.41 -14.44 20.50
N GLU A 48 -2.61 -14.10 20.99
CA GLU A 48 -3.44 -15.02 21.78
C GLU A 48 -3.97 -16.17 20.93
N PHE A 49 -4.32 -15.89 19.67
CA PHE A 49 -4.86 -16.90 18.77
C PHE A 49 -4.45 -16.66 17.31
N VAL A 50 -3.93 -17.71 16.68
CA VAL A 50 -3.55 -17.71 15.27
C VAL A 50 -4.25 -18.87 14.58
N THR A 51 -5.03 -18.55 13.54
CA THR A 51 -5.66 -19.54 12.66
C THR A 51 -4.81 -19.72 11.42
N VAL A 52 -4.36 -20.96 11.17
CA VAL A 52 -3.59 -21.32 9.97
C VAL A 52 -4.44 -22.22 9.07
N ASP A 53 -4.89 -21.69 7.92
CA ASP A 53 -5.62 -22.45 6.91
C ASP A 53 -4.69 -22.85 5.76
N HIS A 54 -4.24 -24.12 5.79
CA HIS A 54 -3.40 -24.70 4.74
C HIS A 54 -4.13 -24.97 3.42
N LYS A 55 -5.48 -25.00 3.41
CA LYS A 55 -6.27 -25.23 2.19
C LYS A 55 -6.43 -23.93 1.40
N ARG A 56 -6.61 -22.81 2.10
CA ARG A 56 -6.73 -21.46 1.50
C ARG A 56 -5.43 -20.68 1.47
N LEU A 57 -4.34 -21.23 2.04
CA LEU A 57 -3.02 -20.62 2.15
C LEU A 57 -3.08 -19.27 2.87
N MET A 58 -3.66 -19.27 4.06
CA MET A 58 -3.92 -18.06 4.83
C MET A 58 -3.53 -18.24 6.29
N VAL A 59 -2.99 -17.19 6.89
CA VAL A 59 -2.73 -17.08 8.32
C VAL A 59 -3.50 -15.86 8.83
N ILE A 60 -4.31 -16.06 9.86
CA ILE A 60 -5.12 -15.02 10.49
C ILE A 60 -4.71 -14.91 11.94
N THR A 61 -4.24 -13.73 12.31
CA THR A 61 -3.90 -13.40 13.69
C THR A 61 -5.07 -12.67 14.32
N HIS A 62 -5.66 -13.27 15.35
CA HIS A 62 -6.73 -12.65 16.11
C HIS A 62 -6.13 -11.94 17.32
N CYS A 63 -6.45 -10.66 17.45
CA CYS A 63 -6.07 -9.83 18.57
C CYS A 63 -7.30 -9.04 19.04
N ASP A 64 -7.36 -8.72 20.33
CA ASP A 64 -8.39 -7.83 20.88
C ASP A 64 -8.29 -6.40 20.33
N ASP A 65 -7.06 -5.96 20.03
CA ASP A 65 -6.82 -4.69 19.33
C ASP A 65 -6.88 -4.89 17.81
N VAL A 66 -7.89 -4.30 17.19
CA VAL A 66 -8.14 -4.32 15.73
C VAL A 66 -6.98 -3.76 14.90
N THR A 67 -6.08 -2.98 15.49
CA THR A 67 -4.90 -2.43 14.80
C THR A 67 -3.71 -3.40 14.77
N THR A 68 -3.78 -4.49 15.55
CA THR A 68 -2.71 -5.49 15.70
C THR A 68 -3.01 -6.82 14.99
N GLY A 69 -4.28 -7.09 14.70
CA GLY A 69 -4.69 -8.25 13.90
C GLY A 69 -4.28 -8.07 12.43
N PHE A 70 -3.81 -9.15 11.79
CA PHE A 70 -3.52 -9.14 10.36
C PHE A 70 -3.88 -10.47 9.71
N ALA A 71 -4.24 -10.38 8.43
CA ALA A 71 -4.53 -11.53 7.57
C ALA A 71 -3.47 -11.60 6.47
N ALA A 72 -2.66 -12.66 6.49
CA ALA A 72 -1.66 -12.93 5.45
C ALA A 72 -2.18 -14.04 4.54
N ARG A 73 -2.23 -13.77 3.22
CA ARG A 73 -2.57 -14.76 2.20
C ARG A 73 -1.35 -15.03 1.32
N PHE A 74 -1.04 -16.30 1.13
CA PHE A 74 0.16 -16.73 0.42
C PHE A 74 -0.19 -17.27 -0.97
N PRO A 75 0.62 -16.99 -2.00
CA PRO A 75 0.38 -17.49 -3.35
C PRO A 75 0.86 -18.94 -3.53
N SER A 76 1.71 -19.46 -2.63
CA SER A 76 2.20 -20.84 -2.68
C SER A 76 2.38 -21.45 -1.29
N LYS A 77 2.33 -22.79 -1.23
CA LYS A 77 2.60 -23.57 -0.02
C LYS A 77 4.02 -23.38 0.49
N GLU A 78 4.99 -23.22 -0.40
CA GLU A 78 6.40 -23.01 -0.05
C GLU A 78 6.62 -21.69 0.70
N LEU A 79 5.99 -20.60 0.24
CA LEU A 79 6.07 -19.31 0.91
C LEU A 79 5.38 -19.34 2.27
N MET A 80 4.25 -20.03 2.37
CA MET A 80 3.56 -20.23 3.64
C MET A 80 4.40 -21.06 4.62
N ALA A 81 5.04 -22.13 4.16
CA ALA A 81 5.93 -22.93 4.98
C ALA A 81 7.14 -22.13 5.47
N LYS A 82 7.72 -21.28 4.61
CA LYS A 82 8.79 -20.35 4.99
C LYS A 82 8.33 -19.31 6.01
N TYR A 83 7.06 -18.91 5.97
CA TYR A 83 6.50 -17.95 6.91
C TYR A 83 6.21 -18.55 8.29
N LEU A 84 5.92 -19.85 8.34
CA LEU A 84 5.61 -20.59 9.58
C LEU A 84 6.83 -21.25 10.24
N ALA A 85 7.97 -21.31 9.55
CA ALA A 85 9.23 -21.83 10.06
C ALA A 85 9.94 -20.81 10.96
#